data_AF-K0V7L8-F1
#
_entry.id   AF-K0V7L8-F1
#
_cell.length_a   1.000
_cell.length_b   1.000
_cell.length_c   1.000
_cell.angle_alpha   90.00
_cell.angle_beta   90.00
_cell.angle_gamma   90.00
#
_symmetry.space_group_name_H-M   'P 1'
#
loop_
_entity.id
_entity.type
_entity.pdbx_description
1 polymer ?
#
loop_
_entity_poly.entity_id
_entity_poly.type
_entity_poly.pdbx_seq_one_letter_code
_entity_poly.pdbx_strand_id
1 'polypeptide(L)'
;MPGSGKLVTKRPRRVNDDGAWLLNSDEGLRIPKLGVLNARQHFRLIDNENSILGSTSEKYRVTTLSYLYSLQLDSGDAIDWHWHPTGNADERRPHMHVSFAPGAHLPCPRHTFEEVVEACIEMLGGNAACEDWRERLDTSRDLHNEHRSWASLPRDALTALGELFKDRG
;
A
#
# COMPACT_ATOMS: atom_id res chain seq x y z
N MET A 1 4.82 20.49 12.60
CA MET A 1 3.37 20.26 12.48
C MET A 1 3.17 18.91 11.82
N PRO A 2 2.36 17.98 12.38
CA PRO A 2 1.98 16.79 11.63
C PRO A 2 1.31 17.23 10.32
N GLY A 3 1.73 16.67 9.20
CA GLY A 3 1.07 16.93 7.92
C GLY A 3 -0.32 16.28 7.90
N SER A 4 -1.26 16.84 7.15
CA SER A 4 -2.46 16.10 6.77
C SER A 4 -2.15 15.24 5.53
N GLY A 5 -2.67 14.01 5.50
CA GLY A 5 -2.60 13.16 4.33
C GLY A 5 -3.72 13.49 3.35
N LYS A 6 -3.39 13.74 2.09
CA LYS A 6 -4.34 13.93 0.99
C LYS A 6 -3.95 13.05 -0.18
N LEU A 7 -4.90 12.28 -0.70
CA LEU A 7 -4.71 11.60 -1.98
C LEU A 7 -5.03 12.56 -3.12
N VAL A 8 -4.07 12.72 -4.03
CA VAL A 8 -4.24 13.47 -5.27
C VAL A 8 -4.38 12.48 -6.42
N THR A 9 -5.56 12.46 -7.05
CA THR A 9 -5.91 11.44 -8.03
C THR A 9 -5.98 12.02 -9.44
N LYS A 10 -5.19 11.44 -10.35
CA LYS A 10 -5.44 11.54 -11.79
C LYS A 10 -6.53 10.52 -12.15
N ARG A 11 -7.74 11.01 -12.36
CA ARG A 11 -8.91 10.15 -12.61
C ARG A 11 -8.97 9.72 -14.09
N PRO A 12 -9.18 8.42 -14.37
CA PRO A 12 -9.52 7.94 -15.71
C PRO A 12 -10.87 8.50 -16.15
N ARG A 13 -11.08 8.71 -17.46
CA ARG A 13 -12.34 9.25 -18.00
C ARG A 13 -13.15 8.22 -18.76
N ARG A 14 -12.51 7.16 -19.23
CA ARG A 14 -13.09 6.08 -20.05
C ARG A 14 -12.59 4.74 -19.56
N VAL A 15 -13.35 3.68 -19.88
CA VAL A 15 -12.88 2.31 -19.67
C VAL A 15 -11.57 2.12 -20.43
N ASN A 16 -10.64 1.40 -19.81
CA ASN A 16 -9.25 1.20 -20.19
C ASN A 16 -8.32 2.41 -20.04
N ASP A 17 -8.81 3.56 -19.59
CA ASP A 17 -7.92 4.66 -19.20
C ASP A 17 -7.16 4.30 -17.91
N ASP A 18 -5.88 4.67 -17.90
CA ASP A 18 -5.02 4.58 -16.73
C ASP A 18 -5.18 5.82 -15.85
N GLY A 19 -5.33 5.57 -14.56
CA GLY A 19 -5.30 6.56 -13.50
C GLY A 19 -4.13 6.31 -12.55
N ALA A 20 -3.94 7.28 -11.66
CA ALA A 20 -3.02 7.12 -10.53
C ALA A 20 -3.51 7.96 -9.36
N TRP A 21 -3.17 7.54 -8.15
CA TRP A 21 -3.24 8.41 -6.98
C TRP A 21 -1.85 8.50 -6.33
N LEU A 22 -1.57 9.67 -5.75
CA LEU A 22 -0.34 9.97 -5.03
C LEU A 22 -0.69 10.56 -3.67
N LEU A 23 0.03 10.15 -2.63
CA LEU A 23 -0.06 10.75 -1.31
C LEU A 23 0.66 12.10 -1.34
N ASN A 24 -0.07 13.17 -0.99
CA ASN A 24 0.42 14.54 -0.93
C ASN A 24 1.16 15.00 -2.20
N SER A 25 0.66 14.63 -3.38
CA SER A 25 1.32 14.95 -4.67
C SER A 25 2.77 14.46 -4.78
N ASP A 26 3.09 13.31 -4.17
CA ASP A 26 4.44 12.71 -4.11
C ASP A 26 5.40 13.38 -3.09
N GLU A 27 4.93 14.36 -2.32
CA GLU A 27 5.70 14.97 -1.21
C GLU A 27 5.71 14.12 0.07
N GLY A 28 4.85 13.10 0.12
CA GLY A 28 4.72 12.21 1.27
C GLY A 28 4.02 12.82 2.49
N LEU A 29 3.84 11.98 3.50
CA LEU A 29 3.24 12.32 4.79
C LEU A 29 4.30 12.20 5.87
N ARG A 30 4.66 13.31 6.50
CA ARG A 30 5.51 13.30 7.70
C ARG A 30 4.72 12.75 8.89
N ILE A 31 5.17 11.62 9.42
CA ILE A 31 4.66 10.97 10.63
C ILE A 31 5.66 11.26 11.77
N PRO A 32 5.29 12.07 12.78
CA PRO A 32 6.19 12.40 13.88
C PRO A 32 6.72 11.14 14.58
N LYS A 33 8.02 11.14 14.90
CA LYS A 33 8.74 10.03 15.57
C LYS A 33 8.85 8.73 14.75
N LEU A 34 8.43 8.74 13.49
CA LEU A 34 8.61 7.60 12.59
C LEU A 34 9.43 7.99 11.37
N GLY A 35 8.95 8.94 10.57
CA GLY A 35 9.56 9.25 9.28
C GLY A 35 8.62 9.87 8.27
N VAL A 36 8.90 9.69 6.98
CA VAL A 36 8.07 10.16 5.86
C VAL A 36 7.54 8.96 5.08
N LEU A 37 6.21 8.85 5.01
CA LEU A 37 5.51 7.85 4.21
C LEU A 37 5.20 8.44 2.84
N ASN A 38 5.72 7.83 1.79
CA ASN A 38 5.38 8.10 0.39
C ASN A 38 4.54 6.97 -0.16
N ALA A 39 3.55 7.30 -0.98
CA ALA A 39 2.73 6.28 -1.62
C ALA A 39 2.19 6.75 -2.96
N ARG A 40 2.29 5.86 -3.95
CA ARG A 40 1.64 6.02 -5.24
C ARG A 40 1.14 4.68 -5.76
N GLN A 41 0.00 4.71 -6.43
CA GLN A 41 -0.58 3.54 -7.07
C GLN A 41 -1.12 3.91 -8.44
N HIS A 42 -0.80 3.08 -9.43
CA HIS A 42 -1.38 3.16 -10.77
C HIS A 42 -2.51 2.14 -10.88
N PHE A 43 -3.56 2.50 -11.60
CA PHE A 43 -4.72 1.65 -11.79
C PHE A 43 -5.34 1.90 -13.16
N ARG A 44 -6.18 0.96 -13.61
CA ARG A 44 -6.96 1.09 -14.84
C ARG A 44 -8.44 0.98 -14.53
N LEU A 45 -9.26 1.85 -15.11
CA LEU A 45 -10.71 1.68 -15.09
C LEU A 45 -11.10 0.54 -16.04
N ILE A 46 -11.86 -0.43 -15.56
CA ILE A 46 -12.30 -1.59 -16.34
C ILE A 46 -13.81 -1.79 -16.17
N ASP A 47 -14.45 -2.40 -17.17
CA ASP A 47 -15.82 -2.87 -17.03
C ASP A 47 -15.88 -4.02 -16.03
N ASN A 48 -16.90 -3.99 -15.18
CA ASN A 48 -17.11 -4.99 -14.16
C ASN A 48 -17.81 -6.25 -14.71
N GLU A 49 -18.42 -6.18 -15.90
CA GLU A 49 -19.07 -7.30 -16.59
C GLU A 49 -18.09 -8.43 -16.96
N ASN A 50 -16.78 -8.15 -17.02
CA ASN A 50 -15.72 -9.13 -17.27
C ASN A 50 -15.07 -9.65 -15.97
N SER A 51 -15.67 -9.37 -14.82
CA SER A 51 -15.27 -9.92 -13.52
C SER A 51 -15.75 -11.36 -13.39
N ILE A 52 -14.83 -12.31 -13.20
CA ILE A 52 -15.16 -13.71 -12.84
C ILE A 52 -15.94 -13.79 -11.51
N LEU A 53 -15.90 -12.71 -10.71
CA LEU A 53 -16.63 -12.53 -9.46
C LEU A 53 -17.95 -11.80 -9.74
N GLY A 54 -18.88 -12.49 -10.40
CA GLY A 54 -20.20 -11.92 -10.70
C GLY A 54 -21.03 -11.76 -9.44
N SER A 55 -21.14 -10.54 -8.90
CA SER A 55 -22.35 -10.04 -8.20
C SER A 55 -22.24 -8.60 -7.65
N THR A 56 -21.43 -7.70 -8.19
CA THR A 56 -21.51 -6.29 -7.77
C THR A 56 -22.29 -5.48 -8.80
N SER A 57 -23.32 -4.78 -8.34
CA SER A 57 -24.26 -3.99 -9.15
C SER A 57 -23.62 -2.79 -9.87
N GLU A 58 -22.32 -2.57 -9.68
CA GLU A 58 -21.58 -1.46 -10.26
C GLU A 58 -21.01 -1.81 -11.63
N LYS A 59 -21.23 -0.94 -12.61
CA LYS A 59 -20.80 -1.16 -14.01
C LYS A 59 -19.28 -1.14 -14.20
N TYR A 60 -18.56 -0.42 -13.34
CA TYR A 60 -17.13 -0.19 -13.49
C TYR A 60 -16.38 -0.49 -12.21
N ARG A 61 -15.14 -0.96 -12.34
CA ARG A 61 -14.19 -1.09 -11.20
C ARG A 61 -12.80 -0.67 -11.64
N VAL A 62 -11.87 -0.58 -10.69
CA VAL A 62 -10.45 -0.36 -11.00
C VAL A 62 -9.64 -1.62 -10.78
N THR A 63 -8.62 -1.83 -11.60
CA THR A 63 -7.59 -2.86 -11.37
C THR A 63 -6.24 -2.20 -11.13
N THR A 64 -5.52 -2.64 -10.11
CA THR A 64 -4.19 -2.12 -9.78
C THR A 64 -3.18 -2.56 -10.84
N LEU A 65 -2.44 -1.60 -11.41
CA LEU A 65 -1.40 -1.84 -12.39
C LEU A 65 -0.02 -1.94 -11.73
N SER A 66 0.24 -1.10 -10.74
CA SER A 66 1.48 -1.07 -9.96
C SER A 66 1.30 -0.26 -8.70
N TYR A 67 2.19 -0.44 -7.73
CA TYR A 67 2.33 0.46 -6.60
C TYR A 67 3.78 0.62 -6.18
N LEU A 68 4.07 1.76 -5.58
CA LEU A 68 5.35 2.09 -4.97
C LEU A 68 5.05 2.81 -3.67
N TYR A 69 5.25 2.11 -2.56
CA TYR A 69 5.10 2.62 -1.22
C TYR A 69 6.46 2.62 -0.54
N SER A 70 6.78 3.68 0.19
CA SER A 70 8.09 3.85 0.81
C SER A 70 7.93 4.55 2.15
N LEU A 71 8.53 3.98 3.20
CA LEU A 71 8.67 4.61 4.49
C LEU A 71 10.15 4.91 4.73
N GLN A 72 10.50 6.19 4.65
CA GLN A 72 11.82 6.68 5.04
C GLN A 72 11.79 7.00 6.54
N LEU A 73 12.46 6.20 7.36
CA LEU A 73 12.55 6.38 8.80
C LEU A 73 13.48 7.56 9.15
N ASP A 74 13.19 8.20 10.29
CA ASP A 74 14.03 9.25 10.85
C ASP A 74 15.45 8.74 11.22
N SER A 75 15.63 7.43 11.41
CA SER A 75 16.95 6.79 11.58
C SER A 75 17.83 6.84 10.32
N GLY A 76 17.23 7.10 9.15
CA GLY A 76 17.88 6.97 7.84
C GLY A 76 17.59 5.64 7.15
N ASP A 77 16.97 4.67 7.83
CA ASP A 77 16.54 3.42 7.21
C ASP A 77 15.30 3.63 6.32
N ALA A 78 15.13 2.78 5.32
CA ALA A 78 13.99 2.76 4.45
C ALA A 78 13.38 1.37 4.37
N ILE A 79 12.06 1.34 4.26
CA ILE A 79 11.29 0.14 3.94
C ILE A 79 10.41 0.48 2.74
N ASP A 80 10.61 -0.23 1.65
CA ASP A 80 9.85 -0.03 0.42
C ASP A 80 9.03 -1.27 0.11
N TRP A 81 7.78 -1.07 -0.30
CA TRP A 81 6.90 -2.11 -0.82
C TRP A 81 6.57 -1.80 -2.28
N HIS A 82 7.07 -2.63 -3.18
CA HIS A 82 6.99 -2.39 -4.61
C HIS A 82 6.26 -3.52 -5.33
N TRP A 83 5.49 -3.13 -6.34
CA TRP A 83 5.01 -4.04 -7.36
C TRP A 83 4.85 -3.30 -8.69
N HIS A 84 5.65 -3.70 -9.67
CA HIS A 84 5.63 -3.15 -11.02
C HIS A 84 5.81 -4.29 -12.05
N PRO A 85 4.71 -4.92 -12.50
CA PRO A 85 4.75 -6.12 -13.33
C PRO A 85 5.14 -5.85 -14.79
N THR A 86 5.15 -4.59 -15.21
CA THR A 86 5.47 -4.15 -16.58
C THR A 86 6.77 -3.33 -16.60
N GLY A 87 7.42 -3.25 -17.76
CA GLY A 87 8.67 -2.51 -17.95
C GLY A 87 9.93 -3.38 -17.91
N ASN A 88 11.08 -2.71 -17.81
CA ASN A 88 12.42 -3.32 -17.91
C ASN A 88 13.04 -3.68 -16.55
N ALA A 89 12.23 -3.83 -15.49
CA ALA A 89 12.73 -4.21 -14.17
C ALA A 89 13.10 -5.70 -14.10
N ASP A 90 14.16 -6.02 -13.36
CA ASP A 90 14.66 -7.38 -13.14
C ASP A 90 13.72 -8.22 -12.26
N GLU A 91 12.97 -7.56 -11.36
CA GLU A 91 11.91 -8.20 -10.56
C GLU A 91 10.54 -7.58 -10.87
N ARG A 92 9.58 -8.44 -11.21
CA ARG A 92 8.21 -8.06 -11.63
C ARG A 92 7.15 -8.52 -10.64
N ARG A 93 7.50 -9.43 -9.73
CA ARG A 93 6.65 -9.88 -8.63
C ARG A 93 6.67 -8.83 -7.51
N PRO A 94 5.67 -8.85 -6.61
CA PRO A 94 5.71 -7.98 -5.44
C PRO A 94 6.94 -8.30 -4.59
N HIS A 95 7.60 -7.26 -4.12
CA HIS A 95 8.83 -7.38 -3.34
C HIS A 95 9.00 -6.19 -2.40
N MET A 96 9.91 -6.35 -1.44
CA MET A 96 10.33 -5.29 -0.54
C MET A 96 11.82 -4.96 -0.73
N HIS A 97 12.16 -3.70 -0.46
CA HIS A 97 13.54 -3.26 -0.21
C HIS A 97 13.64 -2.81 1.25
N VAL A 98 14.76 -3.12 1.88
CA VAL A 98 15.03 -2.77 3.29
C VAL A 98 16.49 -2.39 3.46
N SER A 99 16.79 -1.38 4.27
CA SER A 99 18.15 -0.84 4.42
C SER A 99 19.19 -1.86 4.89
N PHE A 100 18.81 -2.89 5.66
CA PHE A 100 19.75 -3.92 6.12
C PHE A 100 20.15 -4.94 5.04
N ALA A 101 19.47 -4.94 3.88
CA ALA A 101 19.80 -5.79 2.74
C ALA A 101 19.81 -4.95 1.44
N PRO A 102 20.80 -4.05 1.27
CA PRO A 102 20.82 -3.12 0.15
C PRO A 102 20.78 -3.82 -1.22
N GLY A 103 19.89 -3.36 -2.10
CA GLY A 103 19.72 -3.88 -3.46
C GLY A 103 18.99 -5.22 -3.56
N ALA A 104 18.60 -5.83 -2.43
CA ALA A 104 17.86 -7.08 -2.42
C ALA A 104 16.38 -6.85 -2.74
N HIS A 105 15.86 -7.60 -3.70
CA HIS A 105 14.42 -7.69 -3.98
C HIS A 105 13.84 -8.83 -3.14
N LEU A 106 13.40 -8.53 -1.92
CA LEU A 106 12.87 -9.55 -1.01
C LEU A 106 11.46 -9.94 -1.47
N PRO A 107 11.22 -11.15 -2.00
CA PRO A 107 9.90 -11.51 -2.51
C PRO A 107 8.86 -11.46 -1.41
N CYS A 108 7.71 -10.86 -1.71
CA CYS A 108 6.61 -10.76 -0.76
C CYS A 108 5.26 -10.88 -1.50
N PRO A 109 4.15 -10.95 -0.78
CA PRO A 109 2.82 -10.81 -1.39
C PRO A 109 2.57 -9.38 -1.83
N ARG A 110 1.49 -9.17 -2.57
CA ARG A 110 1.00 -7.82 -2.81
C ARG A 110 0.54 -7.18 -1.49
N HIS A 111 0.83 -5.88 -1.36
CA HIS A 111 0.44 -5.08 -0.22
C HIS A 111 -0.59 -4.02 -0.64
N THR A 112 -1.64 -3.83 0.17
CA THR A 112 -2.51 -2.66 0.06
C THR A 112 -1.86 -1.44 0.75
N PHE A 113 -2.38 -0.25 0.47
CA PHE A 113 -1.92 0.94 1.18
C PHE A 113 -2.30 0.88 2.66
N GLU A 114 -3.46 0.31 3.00
CA GLU A 114 -3.93 0.09 4.36
C GLU A 114 -2.98 -0.80 5.18
N GLU A 115 -2.42 -1.84 4.58
CA GLU A 115 -1.43 -2.70 5.25
C GLU A 115 -0.15 -1.93 5.57
N VAL A 116 0.28 -1.01 4.70
CA VAL A 116 1.43 -0.13 4.95
C VAL A 116 1.11 0.90 6.05
N VAL A 117 -0.12 1.45 6.06
CA VAL A 117 -0.57 2.36 7.12
C VAL A 117 -0.62 1.65 8.47
N GLU A 118 -1.16 0.41 8.53
CA GLU A 118 -1.15 -0.42 9.73
C GLU A 118 0.28 -0.66 10.22
N ALA A 119 1.20 -1.04 9.34
CA ALA A 119 2.61 -1.23 9.69
C ALA A 119 3.23 0.05 10.30
N CYS A 120 2.94 1.22 9.75
CA CYS A 120 3.43 2.50 10.31
C CYS A 120 2.90 2.75 11.73
N ILE A 121 1.61 2.47 11.98
CA ILE A 121 0.98 2.64 13.29
C ILE A 121 1.56 1.63 14.30
N GLU A 122 1.73 0.37 13.90
CA GLU A 122 2.28 -0.70 14.73
C GLU A 122 3.76 -0.43 15.08
N MET A 123 4.56 0.15 14.18
CA MET A 123 5.94 0.60 14.47
C MET A 123 5.99 1.71 15.53
N LEU A 124 4.91 2.49 15.66
CA LEU A 124 4.75 3.48 16.73
C LEU A 124 4.15 2.88 18.02
N GLY A 125 4.06 1.55 18.11
CA GLY A 125 3.47 0.85 19.24
C GLY A 125 1.94 0.95 19.28
N GLY A 126 1.28 1.08 18.13
CA GLY A 126 -0.18 1.16 18.04
C GLY A 126 -0.76 2.57 18.31
N ASN A 127 0.10 3.59 18.42
CA ASN A 127 -0.29 4.95 18.76
C ASN A 127 -0.70 5.75 17.51
N ALA A 128 -1.97 5.66 17.12
CA ALA A 128 -2.56 6.49 16.06
C ALA A 128 -3.21 7.77 16.64
N ALA A 129 -3.43 8.77 15.80
CA ALA A 129 -4.09 10.02 16.19
C ALA A 129 -5.60 9.86 16.44
N CYS A 130 -6.21 8.77 15.95
CA CYS A 130 -7.62 8.45 16.17
C CYS A 130 -7.74 7.05 16.81
N GLU A 131 -8.65 6.89 17.76
CA GLU A 131 -8.81 5.65 18.54
C GLU A 131 -9.44 4.52 17.70
N ASP A 132 -10.26 4.87 16.71
CA ASP A 132 -10.98 3.97 15.81
C ASP A 132 -10.17 3.56 14.56
N TRP A 133 -8.85 3.81 14.56
CA TRP A 133 -8.02 3.57 13.38
C TRP A 133 -8.11 2.13 12.86
N ARG A 134 -8.16 1.15 13.77
CA ARG A 134 -8.20 -0.27 13.42
C ARG A 134 -9.51 -0.63 12.73
N GLU A 135 -10.64 -0.14 13.25
CA GLU A 135 -11.96 -0.32 12.63
C GLU A 135 -12.01 0.27 11.22
N ARG A 136 -11.40 1.45 11.00
CA ARG A 136 -11.31 2.07 9.67
C ARG A 136 -10.50 1.23 8.69
N LEU A 137 -9.35 0.71 9.14
CA LEU A 137 -8.51 -0.15 8.29
C LEU A 137 -9.20 -1.48 7.98
N ASP A 138 -9.86 -2.07 8.96
CA ASP A 138 -10.60 -3.33 8.79
C ASP A 138 -11.78 -3.15 7.84
N THR A 139 -12.55 -2.07 7.95
CA THR A 139 -13.64 -1.74 7.02
C THR A 139 -13.13 -1.59 5.58
N SER A 140 -12.01 -0.89 5.37
CA SER A 140 -11.40 -0.74 4.04
C SER A 140 -10.89 -2.08 3.49
N ARG A 141 -10.26 -2.88 4.37
CA ARG A 141 -9.73 -4.20 4.03
C ARG A 141 -10.82 -5.20 3.66
N ASP A 142 -11.95 -5.20 4.36
CA ASP A 142 -13.07 -6.10 4.07
C ASP A 142 -13.68 -5.79 2.70
N LEU A 143 -13.90 -4.50 2.39
CA LEU A 143 -14.33 -4.06 1.06
C LEU A 143 -13.33 -4.45 -0.02
N HIS A 144 -12.03 -4.32 0.24
CA HIS A 144 -11.00 -4.77 -0.69
C HIS A 144 -11.06 -6.29 -0.88
N ASN A 145 -11.17 -7.06 0.19
CA ASN A 145 -11.23 -8.52 0.15
C ASN A 145 -12.45 -9.05 -0.62
N GLU A 146 -13.59 -8.37 -0.50
CA GLU A 146 -14.81 -8.70 -1.22
C GLU A 146 -14.67 -8.52 -2.74
N HIS A 147 -13.95 -7.49 -3.19
CA HIS A 147 -13.94 -7.07 -4.61
C HIS A 147 -12.63 -7.34 -5.36
N ARG A 148 -11.54 -7.68 -4.65
CA ARG A 148 -10.24 -7.93 -5.27
C ARG A 148 -10.24 -9.19 -6.12
N SER A 149 -9.35 -9.19 -7.10
CA SER A 149 -9.11 -10.33 -8.00
C SER A 149 -7.79 -11.04 -7.74
N TRP A 150 -7.10 -10.70 -6.64
CA TRP A 150 -5.84 -11.31 -6.24
C TRP A 150 -5.84 -11.58 -4.74
N ALA A 151 -5.23 -12.69 -4.31
CA ALA A 151 -5.13 -13.09 -2.91
C ALA A 151 -3.93 -12.40 -2.20
N SER A 152 -4.07 -12.15 -0.89
CA SER A 152 -3.07 -11.55 0.02
C SER A 152 -2.79 -12.56 1.13
N LEU A 153 -1.68 -12.36 1.86
CA LEU A 153 -1.38 -13.21 3.01
C LEU A 153 -2.35 -12.95 4.18
N PRO A 154 -2.54 -13.96 5.06
CA PRO A 154 -3.19 -13.78 6.35
C PRO A 154 -2.46 -12.74 7.22
N ARG A 155 -3.23 -12.05 8.09
CA ARG A 155 -2.77 -10.97 9.00
C ARG A 155 -1.50 -11.34 9.79
N ASP A 156 -1.37 -12.59 10.19
CA ASP A 156 -0.25 -13.10 11.00
C ASP A 156 1.12 -12.91 10.33
N ALA A 157 1.18 -12.86 8.99
CA ALA A 157 2.43 -12.65 8.26
C ALA A 157 2.95 -11.20 8.36
N LEU A 158 2.05 -10.21 8.47
CA LEU A 158 2.42 -8.80 8.61
C LEU A 158 2.87 -8.48 10.04
N THR A 159 2.21 -9.08 11.04
CA THR A 159 2.64 -9.01 12.44
C THR A 159 4.04 -9.58 12.63
N ALA A 160 4.36 -10.70 11.98
CA ALA A 160 5.69 -11.29 12.02
C ALA A 160 6.78 -10.36 11.45
N LEU A 161 6.47 -9.56 10.41
CA LEU A 161 7.38 -8.51 9.93
C LEU A 161 7.56 -7.40 10.96
N GLY A 162 6.49 -6.97 11.63
CA GLY A 162 6.55 -5.98 12.71
C GLY A 162 7.41 -6.41 13.90
N GLU A 163 7.27 -7.66 14.35
CA GLU A 163 8.10 -8.23 15.43
C GLU A 163 9.59 -8.31 15.03
N LEU A 164 9.89 -8.58 13.75
CA LEU A 164 11.27 -8.60 13.24
C LEU A 164 11.98 -7.24 13.37
N PHE A 165 11.23 -6.13 13.42
CA PHE A 165 11.75 -4.78 13.62
C PHE A 165 11.70 -4.31 15.08
N LYS A 166 10.91 -4.95 15.96
CA LYS A 166 10.85 -4.62 17.40
C LYS A 166 12.07 -5.13 18.18
N ASP A 167 12.62 -6.27 17.79
CA ASP A 167 13.74 -6.92 18.49
C ASP A 167 15.13 -6.30 18.21
N ARG A 168 15.19 -5.12 17.57
CA ARG A 168 16.45 -4.45 17.21
C ARG A 168 16.59 -3.02 17.74
N GLY A 169 15.76 -2.65 18.73
CA GLY A 169 15.89 -1.41 19.52
C GLY A 169 16.80 -1.55 20.73
#